data_AF-A0A0X3P0P0-F1
#
_entry.id   AF-A0A0X3P0P0-F1
#
_cell.length_a   1.000
_cell.length_b   1.000
_cell.length_c   1.000
_cell.angle_alpha   90.00
_cell.angle_beta   90.00
_cell.angle_gamma   90.00
#
_symmetry.space_group_name_H-M   'P 1'
#
loop_
_entity.id
_entity.type
_entity.pdbx_description
1 polymer ?
#
loop_
_entity_poly.entity_id
_entity_poly.type
_entity_poly.pdbx_seq_one_letter_code
_entity_poly.pdbx_strand_id
1 'polypeptide(L)'
;MVLRNLAPVLNQGKRLYSLNFHQHQVLSLGQKIWWCSISFAVVPATVWSYFFYKRQEHKRKLHEAEFGRPFFKPFPRTHKPFPWGDGETPFFKTMKRYWGFTDDE
;
A
#
# COMPACT_ATOMS: atom_id res chain seq x y z
N MET A 1 3.36 -12.73 -44.86
CA MET A 1 4.58 -11.90 -45.02
C MET A 1 4.99 -11.21 -43.71
N VAL A 2 4.98 -11.91 -42.56
CA VAL A 2 5.21 -11.28 -41.22
C VAL A 2 6.35 -11.97 -40.44
N LEU A 3 6.62 -13.26 -40.70
CA LEU A 3 7.63 -14.03 -39.98
C LEU A 3 9.10 -13.69 -40.34
N ARG A 4 9.37 -13.10 -41.52
CA ARG A 4 10.74 -12.76 -41.95
C ARG A 4 11.37 -11.59 -41.17
N ASN A 5 10.55 -10.75 -40.52
CA ASN A 5 11.02 -9.57 -39.80
C ASN A 5 11.32 -9.82 -38.31
N LEU A 6 11.06 -11.02 -37.79
CA LEU A 6 11.33 -11.37 -36.38
C LEU A 6 12.77 -11.84 -36.15
N ALA A 7 13.43 -12.38 -37.16
CA ALA A 7 14.82 -12.85 -37.09
C ALA A 7 15.82 -11.74 -36.67
N PRO A 8 15.79 -10.51 -37.23
CA PRO A 8 16.70 -9.45 -36.80
C PRO A 8 16.40 -8.97 -35.37
N VAL A 9 15.13 -8.94 -34.95
CA VAL A 9 14.71 -8.52 -33.59
C VAL A 9 15.19 -9.53 -32.53
N LEU A 10 15.05 -10.83 -32.81
CA LEU A 10 15.54 -11.88 -31.92
C LEU A 10 17.07 -11.89 -31.80
N ASN A 11 17.78 -11.56 -32.89
CA ASN A 11 19.24 -11.45 -32.88
C ASN A 11 19.75 -10.19 -32.17
N GLN A 12 19.01 -9.07 -32.23
CA GLN A 12 19.32 -7.86 -31.46
C GLN A 12 19.15 -8.08 -29.95
N GLY A 13 18.10 -8.81 -29.55
CA GLY A 13 17.91 -9.22 -28.15
C GLY A 13 19.14 -9.93 -27.60
N LYS A 14 19.66 -10.95 -28.30
CA LYS A 14 20.86 -11.70 -27.88
C LYS A 14 22.12 -10.84 -27.70
N ARG A 15 22.28 -9.78 -28.49
CA ARG A 15 23.47 -8.91 -28.46
C ARG A 15 23.48 -7.93 -27.28
N LEU A 16 22.31 -7.59 -26.73
CA LEU A 16 22.18 -6.76 -25.52
C LEU A 16 22.49 -7.52 -24.22
N TYR A 17 22.31 -8.85 -24.19
CA TYR A 17 22.57 -9.67 -23.00
C TYR A 17 24.04 -10.10 -22.83
N SER A 18 24.95 -9.75 -23.75
CA SER A 18 26.35 -10.16 -23.70
C SER A 18 27.29 -9.10 -23.08
N LEU A 19 26.75 -8.09 -22.39
CA LEU A 19 27.57 -7.18 -21.59
C LEU A 19 28.08 -7.90 -20.34
N ASN A 20 29.36 -8.27 -20.36
CA ASN A 20 30.06 -9.06 -19.33
C ASN A 20 30.02 -8.47 -17.90
N PHE A 21 29.52 -7.24 -17.72
CA PHE A 21 29.52 -6.53 -16.43
C PHE A 21 28.19 -6.66 -15.67
N HIS A 22 27.15 -7.25 -16.27
CA HIS A 22 25.88 -7.55 -15.62
C HIS A 22 25.53 -9.01 -15.90
N GLN A 23 25.94 -9.91 -14.99
CA GLN A 23 25.40 -11.25 -14.97
C GLN A 23 23.92 -11.17 -14.59
N HIS A 24 23.05 -10.99 -15.60
CA HIS A 24 21.62 -11.18 -15.40
C HIS A 24 21.39 -12.66 -15.10
N GLN A 25 21.13 -13.00 -13.84
CA GLN A 25 20.41 -14.23 -13.52
C GLN A 25 19.01 -14.09 -14.12
N VAL A 26 18.87 -14.58 -15.34
CA VAL A 26 17.58 -14.63 -16.01
C VAL A 26 16.73 -15.62 -15.23
N LEU A 27 15.71 -15.12 -14.50
CA LEU A 27 14.75 -16.00 -13.84
C LEU A 27 14.23 -17.02 -14.84
N SER A 28 14.23 -18.29 -14.44
CA SER A 28 13.70 -19.35 -15.28
C SER A 28 12.22 -19.10 -15.54
N LEU A 29 11.71 -19.60 -16.67
CA LEU A 29 10.29 -19.43 -17.02
C LEU A 29 9.37 -19.97 -15.91
N GLY A 30 9.77 -21.07 -15.24
CA GLY A 30 9.07 -21.60 -14.07
C GLY A 30 9.06 -20.64 -12.88
N GLN A 31 10.20 -20.01 -12.56
CA GLN A 31 10.25 -19.01 -11.48
C GLN A 31 9.39 -17.78 -11.80
N LYS A 32 9.36 -17.34 -13.06
CA LYS A 32 8.49 -16.23 -13.49
C LYS A 32 7.01 -16.57 -13.30
N ILE A 33 6.58 -17.77 -13.71
CA ILE A 33 5.20 -18.24 -13.53
C ILE A 33 4.85 -18.33 -12.03
N TRP A 34 5.77 -18.81 -11.20
CA TRP A 34 5.59 -18.88 -9.75
C TRP A 34 5.40 -17.50 -9.10
N TRP A 35 6.24 -16.52 -9.44
CA TRP A 35 6.07 -15.16 -8.91
C TRP A 35 4.81 -14.47 -9.45
N CYS A 36 4.43 -14.74 -10.70
CA CYS A 36 3.15 -14.29 -11.25
C CYS A 36 1.97 -14.87 -10.46
N SER A 37 1.95 -16.17 -10.15
CA SER A 37 0.84 -16.78 -9.42
C SER A 37 0.70 -16.24 -7.99
N ILE A 38 1.81 -16.02 -7.29
CA ILE A 38 1.82 -15.35 -5.98
C ILE A 38 1.24 -13.94 -6.09
N SER A 39 1.65 -13.19 -7.11
CA SER A 39 1.16 -11.82 -7.34
C SER A 39 -0.35 -11.79 -7.57
N PHE A 40 -0.89 -12.76 -8.31
CA PHE A 40 -2.33 -12.89 -8.52
C PHE A 40 -3.09 -13.30 -7.25
N ALA A 41 -2.48 -14.07 -6.35
CA ALA A 41 -3.08 -14.43 -5.07
C ALA A 41 -3.25 -13.24 -4.11
N VAL A 42 -2.51 -12.14 -4.32
CA VAL A 42 -2.65 -10.91 -3.51
C VAL A 42 -4.01 -10.25 -3.71
N VAL A 43 -4.56 -10.26 -4.93
CA VAL A 43 -5.83 -9.61 -5.24
C VAL A 43 -7.02 -10.17 -4.44
N PRO A 44 -7.29 -11.50 -4.41
CA PRO A 44 -8.36 -12.01 -3.57
C PRO A 44 -8.10 -11.81 -2.08
N ALA A 45 -6.83 -11.85 -1.64
CA ALA A 45 -6.48 -11.59 -0.24
C ALA A 45 -6.76 -10.14 0.20
N THR A 46 -6.47 -9.16 -0.65
CA THR A 46 -6.77 -7.74 -0.37
C THR A 46 -8.28 -7.47 -0.42
N VAL A 47 -8.99 -8.06 -1.39
CA VAL A 47 -10.45 -7.97 -1.49
C VAL A 47 -11.11 -8.56 -0.23
N TRP A 48 -10.70 -9.75 0.20
CA TRP A 48 -11.20 -10.37 1.43
C TRP A 48 -10.93 -9.50 2.65
N SER A 49 -9.70 -8.99 2.79
CA SER A 49 -9.29 -8.12 3.91
C SER A 49 -10.11 -6.84 3.96
N TYR A 50 -10.41 -6.25 2.80
CA TYR A 50 -11.26 -5.06 2.68
C TYR A 50 -12.69 -5.34 3.16
N PHE A 51 -13.32 -6.42 2.70
CA PHE A 51 -14.66 -6.79 3.16
C PHE A 51 -14.71 -7.16 4.63
N PHE A 52 -13.68 -7.84 5.14
CA PHE A 52 -13.55 -8.15 6.55
C PHE A 52 -13.48 -6.86 7.39
N TYR A 53 -12.64 -5.90 6.98
CA TYR A 53 -12.56 -4.59 7.63
C TYR A 53 -13.92 -3.88 7.60
N LYS A 54 -14.60 -3.83 6.45
CA LYS A 54 -15.93 -3.19 6.33
C LYS A 54 -16.98 -3.82 7.24
N ARG A 55 -16.97 -5.14 7.37
CA ARG A 55 -17.85 -5.86 8.29
C ARG A 55 -17.58 -5.48 9.76
N GLN A 56 -16.31 -5.37 10.15
CA GLN A 56 -15.94 -4.95 11.51
C GLN A 56 -16.26 -3.48 11.77
N GLU A 57 -16.03 -2.61 10.78
CA GLU A 57 -16.42 -1.19 10.84
C GLU A 57 -17.92 -1.03 11.08
N HIS A 58 -18.75 -1.80 10.37
CA HIS A 58 -20.20 -1.81 10.56
C HIS A 58 -20.59 -2.25 11.97
N LYS A 59 -20.02 -3.36 12.47
CA LYS A 59 -20.25 -3.83 13.83
C LYS A 59 -19.82 -2.80 14.89
N ARG A 60 -18.68 -2.14 14.69
CA ARG A 60 -18.19 -1.08 15.57
C ARG A 60 -19.17 0.08 15.62
N LYS A 61 -19.66 0.55 14.46
CA LYS A 61 -20.64 1.64 14.40
C LYS A 61 -21.97 1.30 15.09
N LEU A 62 -22.45 0.06 14.95
CA LEU A 62 -23.64 -0.39 15.69
C LEU A 62 -23.42 -0.34 17.20
N HIS A 63 -22.29 -0.88 17.67
CA HIS A 63 -21.94 -0.84 19.09
C HIS A 63 -21.71 0.60 19.58
N GLU A 64 -21.11 1.47 18.77
CA GLU A 64 -20.95 2.90 19.08
C GLU A 64 -22.29 3.64 19.13
N ALA A 65 -23.29 3.22 18.35
CA ALA A 65 -24.64 3.78 18.42
C ALA A 65 -25.40 3.34 19.68
N GLU A 66 -25.18 2.09 20.15
CA GLU A 66 -25.82 1.55 21.35
C GLU A 66 -25.16 2.03 22.66
N PHE A 67 -23.82 2.00 22.73
CA PHE A 67 -23.06 2.24 23.96
C PHE A 67 -22.28 3.56 23.97
N GLY A 68 -22.31 4.31 22.86
CA GLY A 68 -21.51 5.52 22.68
C GLY A 68 -20.09 5.21 22.15
N ARG A 69 -19.35 6.27 21.79
CA ARG A 69 -17.95 6.14 21.35
C ARG A 69 -17.13 5.48 22.46
N PRO A 70 -16.27 4.47 22.16
CA PRO A 70 -15.44 3.88 23.20
C PRO A 70 -14.60 4.97 23.85
N PHE A 71 -14.75 5.13 25.17
CA PHE A 71 -13.91 6.01 25.97
C PHE A 71 -12.50 5.41 26.03
N PHE A 72 -11.72 5.60 24.97
CA PHE A 72 -10.29 5.38 25.04
C PHE A 72 -9.73 6.53 25.88
N LYS A 73 -9.56 6.29 27.18
CA LYS A 73 -8.88 7.25 28.06
C LYS A 73 -7.53 7.51 27.40
N PRO A 74 -7.24 8.74 26.94
CA PRO A 74 -5.94 9.01 26.35
C PRO A 74 -4.92 8.63 27.42
N PHE A 75 -4.06 7.66 27.10
CA PHE A 75 -2.93 7.35 27.98
C PHE A 75 -2.21 8.68 28.20
N PRO A 76 -2.03 9.12 29.46
CA PRO A 76 -1.32 10.37 29.72
C PRO A 76 0.11 10.15 29.27
N ARG A 77 0.42 10.57 28.04
CA ARG A 77 1.78 10.53 27.54
C ARG A 77 2.42 11.82 27.95
N THR A 78 3.28 11.76 28.96
CA THR A 78 4.17 12.86 29.33
C THR A 78 5.08 13.13 28.12
N HIS A 79 4.73 14.12 27.31
CA HIS A 79 5.46 14.46 26.10
C HIS A 79 6.00 15.88 26.20
N LYS A 80 7.29 16.01 25.89
CA LYS A 80 7.90 17.26 25.42
C LYS A 80 6.96 17.87 24.35
N PRO A 81 6.70 19.18 24.39
CA PRO A 81 5.79 19.80 23.42
C PRO A 81 6.27 19.54 21.99
N PHE A 82 5.31 19.32 21.10
CA PHE A 82 5.57 19.20 19.66
C PHE A 82 6.19 20.50 19.12
N PRO A 83 7.06 20.44 18.10
CA PRO A 83 7.75 21.62 17.57
C PRO A 83 6.87 22.49 16.63
N TRP A 84 5.55 22.28 16.60
CA TRP A 84 4.62 23.01 15.73
C TRP A 84 3.36 23.42 16.50
N GLY A 85 2.70 24.48 16.01
CA GLY A 85 1.44 24.97 16.58
C GLY A 85 1.54 25.21 18.08
N ASP A 86 0.55 24.70 18.82
CA ASP A 86 0.41 24.88 20.27
C ASP A 86 1.21 23.86 21.10
N GLY A 87 2.05 23.03 20.48
CA GLY A 87 2.86 22.02 21.17
C GLY A 87 2.08 20.81 21.72
N GLU A 88 0.76 20.88 21.80
CA GLU A 88 -0.09 19.77 22.26
C GLU A 88 -0.82 19.05 21.12
N THR A 89 -1.07 19.75 20.01
CA THR A 89 -1.86 19.21 18.89
C THR A 89 -1.03 18.26 18.02
N PRO A 90 -1.53 17.04 17.74
CA PRO A 90 -0.88 16.13 16.81
C PRO A 90 -0.75 16.73 15.40
N PHE A 91 0.37 16.47 14.73
CA PHE A 91 0.72 17.05 13.42
C PHE A 91 -0.43 17.06 12.41
N PHE A 92 -1.10 15.92 12.22
CA PHE A 92 -2.17 15.81 11.23
C PHE A 92 -3.40 16.66 11.56
N LYS A 93 -3.71 16.90 12.85
CA LYS A 93 -4.78 17.84 13.23
C LYS A 93 -4.39 19.28 12.93
N THR A 94 -3.15 19.66 13.23
CA THR A 94 -2.62 21.01 12.95
C THR A 94 -2.58 21.28 11.44
N MET A 95 -2.12 20.31 10.63
CA MET A 95 -2.15 20.40 9.18
C MET A 95 -3.59 20.50 8.67
N LYS A 96 -4.50 19.64 9.14
CA LYS A 96 -5.89 19.67 8.70
C LYS A 96 -6.54 21.04 8.92
N ARG A 97 -6.28 21.68 10.07
CA ARG A 97 -6.67 23.08 10.36
C ARG A 97 -6.03 24.08 9.40
N TYR A 98 -4.72 23.96 9.15
CA TYR A 98 -4.01 24.85 8.22
C TYR A 98 -4.60 24.81 6.80
N TRP A 99 -4.98 23.63 6.34
CA TRP A 99 -5.59 23.42 5.01
C TRP A 99 -7.10 23.74 4.96
N GLY A 100 -7.69 24.21 6.06
CA GLY A 100 -9.10 24.62 6.11
C GLY A 100 -10.10 23.46 6.08
N PHE A 101 -9.65 22.22 6.29
CA PHE A 101 -10.55 21.08 6.46
C PHE A 101 -11.06 21.08 7.91
N THR A 102 -12.00 21.95 8.26
CA THR A 102 -12.66 21.86 9.57
C THR A 102 -13.44 20.55 9.63
N ASP A 103 -13.11 19.71 10.61
CA ASP A 103 -14.06 18.72 11.09
C ASP A 103 -15.08 19.50 11.92
N ASP A 104 -16.07 20.08 11.25
CA ASP A 104 -17.28 20.53 11.91
C ASP A 104 -18.09 19.27 12.27
N GLU A 105 -17.70 18.63 13.38
CA GLU A 105 -18.61 17.84 14.23
C GLU A 105 -19.05 18.71 15.41
#